data_AF-A0AA39IVA2-F1
#
_entry.id   AF-A0AA39IVA2-F1
#
_cell.length_a   1.000
_cell.length_b   1.000
_cell.length_c   1.000
_cell.angle_alpha   90.00
_cell.angle_beta   90.00
_cell.angle_gamma   90.00
#
_symmetry.space_group_name_H-M   'P 1'
#
loop_
_entity.id
_entity.type
_entity.pdbx_description
1 polymer ?
#
loop_
_entity_poly.entity_id
_entity_poly.type
_entity_poly.pdbx_seq_one_letter_code
_entity_poly.pdbx_strand_id
1 'polypeptide(L)'
;MACAAYTGGLPTATGTVSSKAVIEVAAGEVFNGGQKNYDRGSGACSGLSEGDWEDAVFYLHKGATLQNVTIGANQAEGVHCTGYCTLKFVWFEDAYEDAITIKNDGAGNCDTNIIGGGAYHAEGKVIQHNGCGTVNV
;
A
#
# COMPACT_ATOMS: atom_id res chain seq x y z
N MET A 1 -21.42 8.88 8.30
CA MET A 1 -21.22 7.54 8.91
C MET A 1 -19.94 7.64 9.71
N ALA A 2 -19.99 7.42 11.02
CA ALA A 2 -18.77 7.35 11.82
C ALA A 2 -17.90 6.22 11.27
N CYS A 3 -16.62 6.49 11.06
CA CYS A 3 -15.63 5.46 10.77
C CYS A 3 -15.58 4.57 12.01
N ALA A 4 -16.37 3.49 12.03
CA ALA A 4 -16.18 2.44 13.01
C ALA A 4 -14.83 1.82 12.64
N ALA A 5 -13.76 2.33 13.28
CA ALA A 5 -12.45 1.73 13.19
C ALA A 5 -12.64 0.23 13.44
N TYR A 6 -12.27 -0.59 12.46
CA TYR A 6 -12.38 -2.03 12.60
C TYR A 6 -11.50 -2.44 13.79
N THR A 7 -12.13 -2.84 14.89
CA THR A 7 -11.42 -3.27 16.12
C THR A 7 -11.04 -4.75 16.08
N GLY A 8 -11.32 -5.43 14.96
CA GLY A 8 -11.12 -6.87 14.79
C GLY A 8 -9.73 -7.28 14.28
N GLY A 9 -8.76 -6.35 14.21
CA GLY A 9 -7.40 -6.65 13.76
C GLY A 9 -7.24 -6.54 12.24
N LEU A 10 -6.66 -7.56 11.61
CA LEU A 10 -6.72 -7.73 10.15
C LEU A 10 -8.09 -8.25 9.73
N PRO A 11 -8.67 -7.77 8.61
CA PRO A 11 -9.90 -8.34 8.07
C PRO A 11 -9.64 -9.75 7.56
N THR A 12 -10.64 -10.63 7.69
CA THR A 12 -10.58 -11.96 7.07
C THR A 12 -10.56 -11.83 5.55
N ALA A 13 -9.48 -12.28 4.92
CA ALA A 13 -9.35 -12.21 3.48
C ALA A 13 -10.37 -13.12 2.76
N THR A 14 -10.99 -12.62 1.69
CA THR A 14 -11.93 -13.39 0.85
C THR A 14 -11.23 -14.36 -0.11
N GLY A 15 -9.90 -14.26 -0.21
CA GLY A 15 -9.02 -15.09 -1.02
C GLY A 15 -7.62 -14.48 -1.10
N THR A 16 -6.70 -15.15 -1.78
CA THR A 16 -5.31 -14.69 -1.96
C THR A 16 -4.96 -14.56 -3.44
N VAL A 17 -4.25 -13.49 -3.79
CA VAL A 17 -3.68 -13.24 -5.12
C VAL A 17 -2.19 -13.04 -4.97
N SER A 18 -1.40 -14.03 -5.39
CA SER A 18 0.06 -13.95 -5.40
C SER A 18 0.54 -13.60 -6.81
N SER A 19 1.35 -12.54 -6.94
CA SER A 19 1.91 -12.11 -8.23
C SER A 19 3.41 -11.92 -8.13
N LYS A 20 4.16 -12.49 -9.09
CA LYS A 20 5.62 -12.28 -9.18
C LYS A 20 5.99 -10.90 -9.73
N ALA A 21 5.05 -10.20 -10.35
CA ALA A 21 5.24 -8.88 -10.94
C ALA A 21 4.34 -7.86 -10.25
N VAL A 22 4.80 -6.60 -10.19
CA VAL A 22 4.06 -5.51 -9.54
C VAL A 22 2.69 -5.33 -10.18
N ILE A 23 1.69 -5.09 -9.35
CA ILE A 23 0.34 -4.81 -9.82
C ILE A 23 0.23 -3.30 -9.99
N GLU A 24 0.22 -2.86 -11.23
CA GLU A 24 0.10 -1.44 -11.56
C GLU A 24 -1.38 -1.00 -11.59
N VAL A 25 -1.66 0.14 -10.97
CA VAL A 25 -2.96 0.82 -11.07
C VAL A 25 -2.76 2.11 -11.84
N ALA A 26 -3.35 2.17 -13.03
CA ALA A 26 -3.17 3.29 -13.96
C ALA A 26 -3.66 4.63 -13.38
N ALA A 27 -3.17 5.73 -13.96
CA ALA A 27 -3.44 7.07 -13.45
C ALA A 27 -4.95 7.37 -13.39
N GLY A 28 -5.42 7.80 -12.21
CA GLY A 28 -6.82 8.10 -11.96
C GLY A 28 -7.76 6.89 -11.82
N GLU A 29 -7.27 5.67 -12.02
CA GLU A 29 -8.09 4.46 -11.93
C GLU A 29 -8.30 3.98 -10.49
N VAL A 30 -9.36 3.21 -10.29
CA VAL A 30 -9.68 2.61 -9.00
C VAL A 30 -9.49 1.10 -9.09
N PHE A 31 -8.59 0.57 -8.26
CA PHE A 31 -8.48 -0.85 -8.02
C PHE A 31 -9.19 -1.23 -6.72
N ASN A 32 -10.22 -2.07 -6.83
CA ASN A 32 -10.90 -2.65 -5.67
C ASN A 32 -10.53 -4.13 -5.53
N GLY A 33 -9.77 -4.46 -4.49
CA GLY A 33 -9.28 -5.82 -4.26
C GLY A 33 -10.30 -6.78 -3.65
N GLY A 34 -11.50 -6.30 -3.29
CA GLY A 34 -12.57 -7.15 -2.77
C GLY A 34 -12.23 -7.85 -1.45
N GLN A 35 -11.44 -7.20 -0.59
CA GLN A 35 -10.92 -7.73 0.67
C GLN A 35 -10.07 -9.00 0.50
N LYS A 36 -9.39 -9.15 -0.63
CA LYS A 36 -8.41 -10.22 -0.82
C LYS A 36 -7.05 -9.85 -0.25
N ASN A 37 -6.27 -10.88 0.05
CA ASN A 37 -4.85 -10.75 0.34
C ASN A 37 -4.04 -10.70 -0.95
N TYR A 38 -3.05 -9.83 -1.03
CA TYR A 38 -2.16 -9.65 -2.17
C TYR A 38 -0.71 -9.70 -1.71
N ASP A 39 0.12 -10.49 -2.41
CA ASP A 39 1.53 -10.67 -2.06
C ASP A 39 2.38 -11.07 -3.29
N ARG A 40 3.68 -11.30 -3.06
CA ARG A 40 4.65 -11.73 -4.07
C ARG A 40 4.81 -13.26 -4.20
N GLY A 41 4.04 -14.02 -3.42
CA GLY A 41 4.07 -15.48 -3.34
C GLY A 41 5.25 -16.07 -2.55
N SER A 42 6.46 -15.52 -2.68
CA SER A 42 7.65 -15.95 -1.93
C SER A 42 8.75 -14.88 -2.00
N GLY A 43 9.66 -14.90 -1.02
CA GLY A 43 10.85 -14.02 -1.04
C GLY A 43 10.62 -12.66 -0.39
N ALA A 44 9.73 -12.61 0.60
CA ALA A 44 9.30 -11.40 1.29
C ALA A 44 10.46 -10.50 1.72
N CYS A 45 11.53 -11.04 2.29
CA CYS A 45 12.71 -10.24 2.54
C CYS A 45 13.93 -11.11 2.85
N SER A 46 15.05 -10.80 2.22
CA SER A 46 16.36 -11.32 2.61
C SER A 46 17.22 -10.19 3.20
N GLY A 47 16.64 -9.40 4.10
CA GLY A 47 17.28 -8.24 4.74
C GLY A 47 16.56 -6.92 4.45
N LEU A 48 16.94 -5.86 5.17
CA LEU A 48 16.39 -4.49 5.07
C LEU A 48 16.98 -3.71 3.86
N SER A 49 17.17 -4.37 2.73
CA SER A 49 17.63 -3.67 1.52
C SER A 49 16.44 -2.96 0.90
N GLU A 50 16.53 -1.63 0.74
CA GLU A 50 15.54 -0.85 -0.02
C GLU A 50 15.41 -1.46 -1.43
N GLY A 51 14.17 -1.81 -1.80
CA GLY A 51 13.80 -2.21 -3.15
C GLY A 51 13.39 -1.00 -3.99
N ASP A 52 13.15 -1.22 -5.28
CA ASP A 52 12.51 -0.21 -6.13
C ASP A 52 11.02 -0.56 -6.36
N TRP A 53 10.32 0.28 -7.10
CA TRP A 53 8.88 0.15 -7.30
C TRP A 53 8.45 -1.19 -7.94
N GLU A 54 9.33 -1.86 -8.69
CA GLU A 54 9.07 -3.18 -9.27
C GLU A 54 8.93 -4.32 -8.23
N ASP A 55 9.53 -4.11 -7.05
CA ASP A 55 9.48 -5.03 -5.92
C ASP A 55 8.20 -4.86 -5.08
N ALA A 56 7.49 -3.75 -5.29
CA ALA A 56 6.24 -3.46 -4.60
C ALA A 56 5.13 -4.48 -4.97
N VAL A 57 4.21 -4.71 -4.03
CA VAL A 57 2.98 -5.44 -4.33
C VAL A 57 2.12 -4.61 -5.29
N PHE A 58 1.96 -3.32 -5.01
CA PHE A 58 1.24 -2.38 -5.87
C PHE A 58 2.07 -1.15 -6.22
N TYR A 59 1.93 -0.72 -7.47
CA TYR A 59 2.40 0.59 -7.94
C TYR A 59 1.24 1.43 -8.45
N LEU A 60 0.95 2.52 -7.76
CA LEU A 60 -0.11 3.45 -8.09
C LEU A 60 0.43 4.63 -8.87
N HIS A 61 -0.06 4.75 -10.11
CA HIS A 61 0.17 5.96 -10.90
C HIS A 61 -0.64 7.12 -10.35
N LYS A 62 -0.24 8.34 -10.71
CA LYS A 62 -0.81 9.59 -10.22
C LYS A 62 -2.34 9.59 -10.23
N GLY A 63 -2.94 9.85 -9.08
CA GLY A 63 -4.38 9.93 -8.86
C GLY A 63 -5.10 8.59 -8.72
N ALA A 64 -4.39 7.47 -8.80
CA ALA A 64 -4.99 6.15 -8.63
C ALA A 64 -5.49 5.93 -7.19
N THR A 65 -6.50 5.08 -7.06
CA THR A 65 -7.05 4.63 -5.78
C THR A 65 -6.90 3.13 -5.62
N LEU A 66 -6.36 2.69 -4.49
CA LEU A 66 -6.38 1.29 -4.05
C LEU A 66 -7.38 1.15 -2.89
N GLN A 67 -8.26 0.15 -2.97
CA GLN A 67 -9.22 -0.07 -1.89
C GLN A 67 -9.55 -1.53 -1.60
N ASN A 68 -9.89 -1.80 -0.34
CA ASN A 68 -10.28 -3.11 0.18
C ASN A 68 -9.24 -4.19 -0.17
N VAL A 69 -8.01 -3.96 0.24
CA VAL A 69 -6.87 -4.84 -0.01
C VAL A 69 -6.17 -5.14 1.30
N THR A 70 -5.76 -6.39 1.49
CA THR A 70 -4.74 -6.74 2.47
C THR A 70 -3.45 -7.02 1.73
N ILE A 71 -2.35 -6.42 2.16
CA ILE A 71 -1.00 -6.70 1.73
C ILE A 71 -0.44 -7.75 2.69
N GLY A 72 -0.18 -8.95 2.16
CA GLY A 72 0.23 -10.10 2.94
C GLY A 72 1.69 -10.05 3.33
N ALA A 73 2.08 -10.86 4.32
CA ALA A 73 3.46 -10.89 4.84
C ALA A 73 4.53 -11.26 3.80
N ASN A 74 4.16 -11.86 2.67
CA ASN A 74 5.09 -12.18 1.59
C ASN A 74 5.35 -10.99 0.65
N GLN A 75 5.69 -9.84 1.21
CA GLN A 75 5.92 -8.58 0.51
C GLN A 75 7.32 -8.04 0.83
N ALA A 76 8.04 -7.60 -0.20
CA ALA A 76 9.33 -6.93 -0.04
C ALA A 76 9.14 -5.43 0.14
N GLU A 77 8.34 -4.85 -0.75
CA GLU A 77 7.88 -3.48 -0.73
C GLU A 77 6.34 -3.48 -0.76
N GLY A 78 5.70 -2.61 0.02
CA GLY A 78 4.25 -2.66 0.19
C GLY A 78 3.53 -2.03 -0.99
N VAL A 79 3.22 -0.75 -0.85
CA VAL A 79 2.51 0.06 -1.84
C VAL A 79 3.34 1.28 -2.20
N HIS A 80 3.64 1.45 -3.48
CA HIS A 80 4.33 2.63 -3.99
C HIS A 80 3.36 3.53 -4.75
N CYS A 81 3.42 4.83 -4.49
CA CYS A 81 2.68 5.86 -5.23
C CYS A 81 3.66 6.77 -5.98
N THR A 82 3.42 6.97 -7.28
CA THR A 82 4.12 7.97 -8.10
C THR A 82 3.20 9.15 -8.39
N GLY A 83 3.43 10.25 -7.69
CA GLY A 83 2.46 11.32 -7.49
C GLY A 83 1.49 11.00 -6.34
N TYR A 84 0.40 11.76 -6.27
CA TYR A 84 -0.60 11.56 -5.23
C TYR A 84 -1.44 10.30 -5.48
N CYS A 85 -1.89 9.64 -4.42
CA CYS A 85 -2.75 8.46 -4.52
C CYS A 85 -3.79 8.44 -3.40
N THR A 86 -4.72 7.49 -3.45
CA THR A 86 -5.68 7.27 -2.35
C THR A 86 -5.70 5.81 -1.94
N LEU A 87 -5.47 5.53 -0.66
CA LEU A 87 -5.58 4.20 -0.07
C LEU A 87 -6.82 4.17 0.83
N LYS A 88 -7.77 3.28 0.56
CA LYS A 88 -9.03 3.15 1.33
C LYS A 88 -9.21 1.74 1.86
N PHE A 89 -9.22 1.56 3.18
CA PHE A 89 -9.31 0.25 3.81
C PHE A 89 -8.23 -0.72 3.28
N VAL A 90 -6.99 -0.23 3.23
CA VAL A 90 -5.81 -1.02 2.87
C VAL A 90 -5.12 -1.47 4.16
N TRP A 91 -4.86 -2.76 4.27
CA TRP A 91 -4.26 -3.37 5.44
C TRP A 91 -2.89 -3.95 5.10
N PHE A 92 -1.94 -3.89 6.03
CA PHE A 92 -0.61 -4.49 5.89
C PHE A 92 -0.42 -5.48 7.04
N GLU A 93 -0.27 -6.76 6.71
CA GLU A 93 -0.12 -7.84 7.70
C GLU A 93 1.23 -7.83 8.40
N ASP A 94 2.29 -7.59 7.63
CA ASP A 94 3.66 -7.51 8.10
C ASP A 94 4.44 -6.54 7.21
N ALA A 95 4.80 -5.38 7.75
CA ALA A 95 5.51 -4.33 7.02
C ALA A 95 7.02 -4.45 7.25
N TYR A 96 7.76 -4.91 6.26
CA TYR A 96 9.19 -5.15 6.44
C TYR A 96 10.04 -3.87 6.27
N GLU A 97 10.22 -3.40 5.03
CA GLU A 97 10.98 -2.17 4.74
C GLU A 97 10.06 -0.94 4.87
N ASP A 98 9.29 -0.64 3.83
CA ASP A 98 8.26 0.41 3.83
C ASP A 98 6.88 -0.16 3.50
N ALA A 99 5.86 0.15 4.30
CA ALA A 99 4.49 -0.25 3.97
C ALA A 99 3.92 0.62 2.82
N ILE A 100 4.15 1.94 2.90
CA ILE A 100 3.66 2.91 1.92
C ILE A 100 4.80 3.86 1.56
N THR A 101 5.16 3.89 0.28
CA THR A 101 6.19 4.79 -0.26
C THR A 101 5.57 5.76 -1.25
N ILE A 102 5.77 7.06 -1.05
CA ILE A 102 5.21 8.12 -1.89
C ILE A 102 6.35 8.91 -2.49
N LYS A 103 6.46 8.90 -3.82
CA LYS A 103 7.49 9.61 -4.60
C LYS A 103 6.81 10.53 -5.62
N ASN A 104 7.54 11.52 -6.13
CA ASN A 104 7.12 12.37 -7.25
C ASN A 104 5.80 13.17 -7.07
N ASP A 105 5.28 13.31 -5.85
CA ASP A 105 4.22 14.27 -5.56
C ASP A 105 4.77 15.69 -5.38
N GLY A 106 3.97 16.70 -5.69
CA GLY A 106 4.41 18.10 -5.77
C GLY A 106 3.66 19.00 -4.80
N ALA A 107 4.32 20.04 -4.31
CA ALA A 107 3.72 21.01 -3.39
C ALA A 107 2.46 21.67 -3.99
N GLY A 108 1.40 21.79 -3.18
CA GLY A 108 0.16 22.47 -3.55
C GLY A 108 -0.72 21.74 -4.57
N ASN A 109 -0.34 20.54 -5.03
CA ASN A 109 -1.11 19.73 -5.96
C ASN A 109 -1.53 18.41 -5.29
N CYS A 110 -2.82 18.26 -5.01
CA CYS A 110 -3.55 17.05 -4.62
C CYS A 110 -2.87 16.13 -3.58
N ASP A 111 -3.50 15.93 -2.43
CA ASP A 111 -2.92 15.17 -1.33
C ASP A 111 -2.99 13.65 -1.55
N THR A 112 -2.00 12.93 -1.04
CA THR A 112 -2.13 11.49 -0.80
C THR A 112 -3.03 11.28 0.42
N ASN A 113 -4.05 10.44 0.29
CA ASN A 113 -5.01 10.20 1.36
C ASN A 113 -5.02 8.72 1.75
N ILE A 114 -4.74 8.43 3.02
CA ILE A 114 -4.84 7.12 3.63
C ILE A 114 -6.08 7.15 4.52
N ILE A 115 -7.07 6.31 4.20
CA ILE A 115 -8.42 6.40 4.80
C ILE A 115 -8.83 5.03 5.33
N GLY A 116 -8.76 4.88 6.65
CA GLY A 116 -8.98 3.60 7.33
C GLY A 116 -7.91 2.57 6.95
N GLY A 117 -8.13 1.31 7.36
CA GLY A 117 -7.11 0.27 7.23
C GLY A 117 -6.16 0.26 8.43
N GLY A 118 -4.98 -0.33 8.26
CA GLY A 118 -3.97 -0.43 9.31
C GLY A 118 -2.73 -1.18 8.88
N ALA A 119 -1.61 -0.95 9.56
CA ALA A 119 -0.36 -1.66 9.36
C ALA A 119 0.07 -2.37 10.64
N TYR A 120 0.44 -3.64 10.52
CA TYR A 120 0.90 -4.48 11.62
C TYR A 120 2.36 -4.84 11.44
N HIS A 121 3.03 -5.08 12.59
CA HIS A 121 4.40 -5.60 12.67
C HIS A 121 5.43 -4.86 11.81
N ALA A 122 5.33 -3.53 11.73
CA ALA A 122 6.30 -2.74 10.98
C ALA A 122 7.69 -2.76 11.65
N GLU A 123 8.69 -3.35 10.98
CA GLU A 123 10.09 -3.27 11.41
C GLU A 123 10.72 -1.94 10.96
N GLY A 124 10.44 -1.51 9.73
CA GLY A 124 10.88 -0.25 9.14
C GLY A 124 9.86 0.90 9.27
N LYS A 125 9.60 1.61 8.17
CA LYS A 125 8.73 2.80 8.16
C LYS A 125 7.34 2.42 7.64
N VAL A 126 6.29 2.87 8.30
CA VAL A 126 4.93 2.64 7.78
C VAL A 126 4.65 3.55 6.58
N ILE A 127 5.08 4.81 6.65
CA ILE A 127 4.89 5.78 5.58
C ILE A 127 6.24 6.45 5.31
N GLN A 128 6.77 6.25 4.12
CA GLN A 128 7.94 6.94 3.60
C GLN A 128 7.50 7.96 2.55
N HIS A 129 7.57 9.25 2.89
CA HIS A 129 7.24 10.35 1.97
C HIS A 129 8.52 10.98 1.42
N ASN A 130 8.80 10.66 0.16
CA ASN A 130 10.00 11.11 -0.58
C ASN A 130 9.64 12.14 -1.67
N GLY A 131 8.52 12.84 -1.53
CA GLY A 131 8.12 13.92 -2.43
C GLY A 131 7.83 15.23 -1.68
N CYS A 132 7.19 16.18 -2.35
CA CYS A 132 6.95 17.52 -1.81
C CYS A 132 5.46 17.82 -1.58
N GLY A 133 4.58 16.84 -1.72
CA GLY A 133 3.14 16.98 -1.53
C GLY A 133 2.71 16.92 -0.05
N THR A 134 1.53 16.38 0.19
CA THR A 134 0.95 16.22 1.55
C THR A 134 0.35 14.83 1.69
N VAL A 135 0.55 14.23 2.86
CA VAL A 135 -0.01 12.92 3.20
C VAL A 135 -0.98 13.09 4.37
N ASN A 136 -2.24 12.74 4.13
CA ASN A 136 -3.31 12.74 5.13
C ASN A 136 -3.56 11.29 5.57
N VAL A 137 -3.68 11.07 6.88
CA VAL A 137 -3.97 9.78 7.52
C VAL A 137 -5.16 9.93 8.46
#